data_AF-A0A3B8W931-F1
#
_entry.id   AF-A0A3B8W931-F1
#
_cell.length_a   1.000
_cell.length_b   1.000
_cell.length_c   1.000
_cell.angle_alpha   90.00
_cell.angle_beta   90.00
_cell.angle_gamma   90.00
#
_symmetry.space_group_name_H-M   'P 1'
#
loop_
_entity.id
_entity.type
_entity.pdbx_description
1 polymer ?
#
loop_
_entity_poly.entity_id
_entity_poly.type
_entity_poly.pdbx_seq_one_letter_code
_entity_poly.pdbx_strand_id
1 'polypeptide(L)' 'ASMGMYDLATYPPDHFIWEYLAYCAGTGGSILIIGSAAGVAVMGMEKIDFIWYVKRVSLIAMLGYFAGCAAYLLIYQFLH' A
#
# COMPACT_ATOMS: atom_id res chain seq x y z
N ALA A 1 -3.83 2.05 -13.91
CA ALA A 1 -3.29 0.97 -14.76
C ALA A 1 -4.19 -0.27 -14.73
N SER A 2 -4.56 -0.78 -13.57
CA SER A 2 -5.40 -1.99 -13.41
C SER A 2 -6.89 -1.80 -13.78
N MET A 3 -7.46 -0.59 -13.69
CA MET A 3 -8.85 -0.30 -14.10
C MET A 3 -9.16 -0.57 -15.58
N GLY A 4 -8.15 -0.59 -16.46
CA GLY A 4 -8.32 -0.97 -17.86
C GLY A 4 -8.11 -2.45 -18.16
N MET A 5 -7.73 -3.26 -17.17
CA MET A 5 -7.44 -4.70 -17.33
C MET A 5 -8.63 -5.60 -16.96
N TYR A 6 -9.61 -5.07 -16.23
CA TYR A 6 -10.82 -5.79 -15.81
C TYR A 6 -12.04 -5.13 -16.43
N ASP A 7 -13.01 -5.96 -16.86
CA ASP A 7 -14.25 -5.48 -17.45
C ASP A 7 -15.09 -4.72 -16.41
N LEU A 8 -15.44 -3.46 -16.73
CA LEU A 8 -16.20 -2.56 -15.87
C LEU A 8 -17.64 -3.04 -15.65
N ALA A 9 -18.13 -3.97 -16.48
CA ALA A 9 -19.43 -4.63 -16.26
C ALA A 9 -19.38 -5.68 -15.13
N THR A 10 -18.21 -6.25 -14.85
CA THR A 10 -18.01 -7.22 -13.76
C THR A 10 -17.54 -6.54 -12.48
N TYR A 11 -16.74 -5.47 -12.60
CA TYR A 11 -16.27 -4.65 -11.48
C TYR A 11 -16.61 -3.18 -11.73
N PRO A 12 -17.83 -2.74 -11.36
CA PRO A 12 -18.21 -1.35 -11.49
C PRO A 12 -17.22 -0.43 -10.74
N PRO A 13 -17.10 0.85 -11.10
CA PRO A 13 -16.11 1.75 -10.52
C PRO A 13 -16.26 1.93 -8.99
N ASP A 14 -17.46 1.79 -8.45
CA ASP A 14 -17.74 1.82 -6.99
C ASP A 14 -17.47 0.47 -6.29
N HIS A 15 -16.94 -0.52 -7.00
CA HIS A 15 -16.68 -1.84 -6.45
C HIS A 15 -15.45 -1.80 -5.52
N PHE A 16 -15.60 -2.44 -4.35
CA PHE A 16 -14.57 -2.61 -3.32
C PHE A 16 -13.16 -2.94 -3.82
N ILE A 17 -13.06 -3.69 -4.91
CA ILE A 17 -11.78 -4.07 -5.52
C ILE A 17 -10.93 -2.87 -5.93
N TRP A 18 -11.55 -1.79 -6.42
CA TRP A 18 -10.81 -0.61 -6.85
C TRP A 18 -10.28 0.19 -5.67
N GLU A 19 -11.07 0.32 -4.62
CA GLU A 19 -10.69 1.04 -3.41
C GLU A 19 -9.65 0.24 -2.61
N TYR A 20 -9.80 -1.08 -2.50
CA TYR A 20 -8.79 -1.96 -1.94
C TYR A 20 -7.47 -1.93 -2.73
N LEU A 21 -7.56 -1.94 -4.06
CA LEU A 21 -6.38 -1.87 -4.91
C LEU A 21 -5.68 -0.51 -4.82
N ALA A 22 -6.44 0.58 -4.69
CA ALA A 22 -5.90 1.91 -4.43
C ALA A 22 -5.20 1.98 -3.06
N TYR A 23 -5.79 1.39 -2.02
CA TYR A 23 -5.15 1.24 -0.70
C TYR A 23 -3.82 0.47 -0.82
N CYS A 24 -3.85 -0.68 -1.52
CA CYS A 24 -2.68 -1.52 -1.72
C CYS A 24 -1.57 -0.80 -2.50
N ALA A 25 -1.92 -0.07 -3.56
CA ALA A 25 -0.96 0.69 -4.36
C ALA A 25 -0.36 1.87 -3.57
N GLY A 26 -1.17 2.57 -2.78
CA GLY A 26 -0.74 3.72 -1.99
C GLY A 26 0.15 3.35 -0.80
N THR A 27 -0.20 2.29 -0.07
CA THR A 27 0.51 1.88 1.16
C THR A 27 1.64 0.89 0.91
N GLY A 28 1.53 0.03 -0.13
CA GLY A 28 2.54 -0.98 -0.45
C GLY A 28 3.88 -0.38 -0.86
N GLY A 29 3.87 0.83 -1.43
CA GLY A 29 5.08 1.57 -1.79
C GLY A 29 5.96 1.94 -0.59
N SER A 30 5.44 1.96 0.64
CA SER A 30 6.20 2.28 1.84
C SER A 30 7.00 1.11 2.41
N ILE A 31 6.79 -0.13 1.92
CA ILE A 31 7.55 -1.31 2.38
C ILE A 31 9.04 -1.16 2.05
N LEU A 32 9.32 -0.58 0.89
CA LEU A 32 10.66 -0.15 0.51
C LEU A 32 10.69 1.38 0.61
N ILE A 33 11.68 1.93 1.30
CA ILE A 33 11.81 3.40 1.45
C ILE A 33 11.86 4.15 0.10
N ILE A 34 12.19 3.48 -1.00
CA ILE A 34 12.23 4.05 -2.36
C ILE A 34 10.90 3.94 -3.13
N GLY A 35 9.89 3.25 -2.61
CA GLY A 35 8.63 3.02 -3.33
C GLY A 35 7.65 4.20 -3.27
N SER A 36 8.04 5.32 -2.65
CA SER A 36 7.27 6.56 -2.60
C SER A 36 8.19 7.79 -2.56
N ALA A 37 7.72 8.90 -3.14
CA ALA A 37 8.42 10.19 -3.15
C ALA A 37 8.75 10.68 -1.73
N ALA A 38 7.85 10.46 -0.77
CA ALA A 38 8.07 10.83 0.63
C ALA A 38 9.23 10.05 1.27
N GLY A 39 9.37 8.76 0.94
CA GLY A 39 10.44 7.93 1.46
C GLY A 39 11.81 8.32 0.89
N VAL A 40 11.88 8.64 -0.41
CA VAL A 40 13.11 9.16 -1.03
C VAL A 40 13.50 10.52 -0.46
N ALA A 41 12.54 11.40 -0.19
CA ALA A 41 12.81 12.69 0.45
C ALA A 41 13.40 12.52 1.86
N VAL A 42 12.82 11.62 2.67
CA VAL A 42 13.34 11.28 4.00
C VAL A 42 14.73 10.67 3.95
N MET A 43 15.03 9.81 2.96
CA MET A 43 16.40 9.29 2.78
C MET A 43 17.41 10.42 2.60
N GLY A 44 17.05 11.44 1.83
CA GLY A 44 17.92 12.61 1.60
C GLY A 44 18.11 13.48 2.83
N MET A 45 17.03 13.72 3.60
CA MET A 45 17.07 14.59 4.78
C MET A 45 17.76 13.92 5.98
N GLU A 46 17.39 12.67 6.28
CA GLU A 46 17.88 11.92 7.45
C GLU A 46 19.10 11.05 7.13
N LYS A 47 19.60 11.07 5.88
CA LYS A 47 20.71 10.23 5.40
C LYS A 47 20.54 8.74 5.71
N ILE A 48 19.32 8.24 5.54
CA ILE A 48 19.00 6.84 5.79
C ILE A 48 19.48 5.98 4.62
N ASP A 49 20.31 4.98 4.91
CA ASP A 49 20.71 3.97 3.93
C ASP A 49 19.55 3.03 3.57
N PHE A 50 19.37 2.77 2.27
CA PHE A 50 18.36 1.84 1.77
C PHE A 50 18.47 0.45 2.43
N ILE A 51 19.68 -0.12 2.48
CA ILE A 51 19.92 -1.45 3.06
C ILE A 51 19.60 -1.48 4.56
N TRP A 52 19.89 -0.38 5.27
CA TRP A 52 19.56 -0.25 6.69
C TRP A 52 18.04 -0.26 6.90
N TYR A 53 17.31 0.51 6.08
CA TYR A 53 15.84 0.57 6.13
C TYR A 53 15.22 -0.79 5.82
N VAL A 54 15.71 -1.48 4.78
CA VAL A 54 15.23 -2.81 4.44
C VAL A 54 15.45 -3.78 5.59
N LYS A 55 16.61 -3.77 6.24
CA LYS A 55 16.89 -4.73 7.33
C LYS A 55 16.10 -4.46 8.62
N ARG A 56 15.79 -3.20 8.94
CA ARG A 56 15.20 -2.83 10.25
C ARG A 56 13.74 -2.40 10.19
N VAL A 57 13.32 -1.75 9.11
CA VAL A 57 12.01 -1.08 9.03
C VAL A 57 11.07 -1.79 8.07
N SER A 58 11.56 -2.37 6.97
CA SER A 58 10.68 -3.00 5.98
C SER A 58 9.77 -4.08 6.55
N LEU A 59 10.24 -4.84 7.55
CA LEU A 59 9.46 -5.90 8.19
C LEU A 59 8.30 -5.31 9.02
N ILE A 60 8.52 -4.19 9.70
CA ILE A 60 7.49 -3.47 10.44
C ILE A 60 6.50 -2.82 9.46
N ALA A 61 7.01 -2.20 8.38
CA ALA A 61 6.18 -1.62 7.33
C ALA A 61 5.31 -2.68 6.64
N MET A 62 5.86 -3.88 6.40
CA MET A 62 5.16 -5.03 5.85
C MET A 62 4.07 -5.54 6.80
N LEU A 63 4.36 -5.66 8.10
CA LEU A 63 3.35 -6.02 9.10
C LEU A 63 2.23 -4.99 9.18
N GLY A 64 2.56 -3.69 9.14
CA GLY A 64 1.57 -2.61 9.09
C GLY A 64 0.69 -2.67 7.83
N TYR A 65 1.30 -2.97 6.68
CA TYR A 65 0.59 -3.17 5.42
C TYR A 65 -0.42 -4.33 5.50
N PHE A 66 0.02 -5.50 5.98
CA PHE A 66 -0.88 -6.64 6.17
C PHE A 66 -1.97 -6.39 7.20
N ALA A 67 -1.64 -5.72 8.32
CA ALA A 67 -2.61 -5.36 9.34
C ALA A 67 -3.67 -4.41 8.79
N GLY A 68 -3.29 -3.42 7.99
CA GLY A 68 -4.22 -2.50 7.37
C GLY A 68 -5.06 -3.14 6.27
N CYS A 69 -4.49 -4.07 5.49
CA CYS A 69 -5.26 -4.92 4.57
C CYS A 69 -6.33 -5.73 5.31
N ALA A 70 -5.97 -6.39 6.42
CA ALA A 70 -6.90 -7.16 7.24
C ALA A 70 -7.98 -6.26 7.88
N ALA A 71 -7.58 -5.09 8.39
CA ALA A 71 -8.52 -4.12 8.95
C ALA A 71 -9.50 -3.60 7.90
N TYR A 72 -9.04 -3.31 6.69
CA TYR A 72 -9.89 -2.85 5.58
C TYR A 72 -10.90 -3.93 5.17
N LEU A 73 -10.48 -5.20 5.10
CA LEU A 73 -11.38 -6.34 4.86
C LEU A 73 -12.43 -6.49 5.97
N LEU A 74 -12.02 -6.36 7.24
CA LEU A 74 -12.94 -6.42 8.38
C LEU A 74 -13.93 -5.25 8.38
N ILE A 75 -13.47 -4.02 8.16
CA ILE A 75 -14.33 -2.83 8.08
C ILE A 75 -15.32 -2.99 6.93
N TYR A 76 -14.88 -3.49 5.78
CA TYR A 76 -15.76 -3.74 4.66
C TYR A 76 -16.84 -4.78 4.99
N GLN A 77 -16.49 -5.87 5.68
CA GLN A 77 -17.46 -6.90 6.10
C GLN A 77 -18.45 -6.41 7.17
N PHE A 78 -18.09 -5.41 7.98
CA PHE A 78 -18.95 -4.89 9.05
C PHE A 78 -19.79 -3.67 8.65
N LEU A 79 -19.31 -2.87 7.69
CA LEU A 79 -19.93 -1.60 7.32
C LEU A 79 -20.72 -1.66 6.00
N HIS A 80 -20.51 -2.71 5.20
CA HIS A 80 -21.29 -3.05 4.00
C HIS A 80 -21.97 -4.41 4.19
#